data_AF-A0A5F9DS57-F1
#
_entry.id   AF-A0A5F9DS57-F1
#
_cell.length_a   1.000
_cell.length_b   1.000
_cell.length_c   1.000
_cell.angle_alpha   90.00
_cell.angle_beta   90.00
_cell.angle_gamma   90.00
#
_symmetry.space_group_name_H-M   'P 1'
#
loop_
_entity.id
_entity.type
_entity.pdbx_description
1 polymer ?
#
loop_
_entity_poly.entity_id
_entity_poly.type
_entity_poly.pdbx_seq_one_letter_code
_entity_poly.pdbx_strand_id
1 'polypeptide(L)'
;MDVVARLQKVGSLEPRVEVLINRINEVQQAKKKASEELGEARTVWEALQKELDVLHGEKARVQEILNKKQETLRILRLHCQEKESEAQRKHTLLQEYKERIFVLTSQIEDEKNKQRQLRLNFEEQLEELMGQHKDLWESHRPERLARELCTLDSSKEQLLKEEELVGVKLQDVKRQLCSLCGAEGPATVPEGLFLRSQEAATAVQLFQEENSKAEELLEASARRHQQLQLKCQQLRQRRQRLKEELEKHGGQVPAETQSGQEQGAAPGEGVSPRAGEDGAGGLGGSWECLGAVWRGVEIPQPQNLVSVGHSQTWRSP
;
A
#
# COMPACT_ATOMS: atom_id res chain seq x y z
N MET A 1 99.29 -103.05 8.67
CA MET A 1 100.06 -101.86 9.12
C MET A 1 99.25 -100.56 9.14
N ASP A 2 97.92 -100.58 8.97
CA ASP A 2 97.11 -99.35 8.96
C ASP A 2 96.15 -99.22 10.17
N VAL A 3 95.72 -100.34 10.77
CA VAL A 3 94.82 -100.33 11.94
C VAL A 3 95.58 -100.07 13.26
N VAL A 4 96.80 -100.56 13.40
CA VAL A 4 97.64 -100.39 14.61
C VAL A 4 98.19 -98.97 14.74
N ALA A 5 98.58 -98.34 13.62
CA ALA A 5 99.00 -96.94 13.60
C ALA A 5 97.82 -95.99 13.91
N ARG A 6 96.60 -96.34 13.48
CA ARG A 6 95.37 -95.60 13.83
C ARG A 6 95.03 -95.76 15.31
N LEU A 7 95.19 -96.96 15.89
CA LEU A 7 94.92 -97.22 17.31
C LEU A 7 95.94 -96.55 18.26
N GLN A 8 97.23 -96.47 17.91
CA GLN A 8 98.22 -95.72 18.71
C GLN A 8 98.02 -94.21 18.65
N LYS A 9 97.59 -93.67 17.50
CA LYS A 9 97.26 -92.24 17.37
C LYS A 9 95.99 -91.89 18.16
N VAL A 10 95.03 -92.82 18.24
CA VAL A 10 93.81 -92.71 19.06
C VAL A 10 94.12 -92.82 20.57
N GLY A 11 95.04 -93.70 20.98
CA GLY A 11 95.42 -93.86 22.40
C GLY A 11 96.30 -92.75 22.99
N SER A 12 97.00 -91.96 22.18
CA SER A 12 97.79 -90.80 22.64
C SER A 12 96.99 -89.50 22.82
N LEU A 13 95.68 -89.54 22.52
CA LEU A 13 94.78 -88.39 22.53
C LEU A 13 93.74 -88.45 23.66
N GLU A 14 93.98 -89.25 24.71
CA GLU A 14 93.16 -89.20 25.93
C GLU A 14 93.59 -88.02 26.81
N PRO A 15 92.73 -87.01 27.01
CA PRO A 15 93.05 -85.88 27.87
C PRO A 15 93.21 -86.36 29.32
N ARG A 16 94.23 -85.85 30.03
CA ARG A 16 94.38 -86.07 31.48
C ARG A 16 93.08 -85.71 32.20
N VAL A 17 92.69 -86.51 33.18
CA VAL A 17 91.40 -86.41 33.90
C VAL A 17 91.17 -84.99 34.45
N GLU A 18 92.22 -84.29 34.89
CA GLU A 18 92.13 -82.91 35.39
C GLU A 18 91.67 -81.90 34.33
N VAL A 19 92.06 -82.07 33.06
CA VAL A 19 91.63 -81.19 31.95
C VAL A 19 90.15 -81.39 31.64
N LEU A 20 89.67 -82.64 31.72
CA LEU A 20 88.24 -82.94 31.57
C LEU A 20 87.43 -82.36 32.72
N ILE A 21 87.92 -82.43 33.96
CA ILE A 21 87.27 -81.82 35.13
C ILE A 21 87.16 -80.30 34.97
N ASN A 22 88.24 -79.61 34.59
CA ASN A 22 88.21 -78.16 34.39
C ASN A 22 87.22 -77.75 33.30
N ARG A 23 87.21 -78.46 32.17
CA ARG A 23 86.27 -78.18 31.08
C ARG A 23 84.82 -78.49 31.46
N ILE A 24 84.58 -79.53 32.26
CA ILE A 24 83.26 -79.81 32.83
C ILE A 24 82.81 -78.66 33.73
N ASN A 25 83.68 -78.16 34.61
CA ASN A 25 83.36 -77.05 35.52
C ASN A 25 83.08 -75.76 34.76
N GLU A 26 83.90 -75.41 33.76
CA GLU A 26 83.68 -74.25 32.90
C GLU A 26 82.34 -74.34 32.17
N VAL A 27 82.02 -75.51 31.60
CA VAL A 27 80.75 -75.74 30.90
C VAL A 27 79.57 -75.69 31.87
N GLN A 28 79.70 -76.22 33.08
CA GLN A 28 78.66 -76.13 34.10
C GLN A 28 78.44 -74.69 34.58
N GLN A 29 79.51 -73.92 34.75
CA GLN A 29 79.43 -72.50 35.11
C GLN A 29 78.81 -71.67 33.97
N ALA A 30 79.22 -71.91 32.72
CA ALA A 30 78.62 -71.27 31.56
C ALA A 30 77.13 -71.63 31.41
N LYS A 31 76.76 -72.91 31.66
CA LYS A 31 75.36 -73.35 31.70
C LYS A 31 74.58 -72.62 32.79
N LYS A 32 75.15 -72.47 33.98
CA LYS A 32 74.51 -71.74 35.10
C LYS A 32 74.27 -70.27 34.72
N LYS A 33 75.31 -69.59 34.23
CA LYS A 33 75.22 -68.19 33.77
C LYS A 33 74.19 -68.02 32.65
N ALA A 34 74.23 -68.88 31.63
CA ALA A 34 73.24 -68.86 30.56
C ALA A 34 71.81 -69.12 31.06
N SER A 35 71.63 -69.98 32.06
CA SER A 35 70.31 -70.21 32.66
C SER A 35 69.80 -69.03 33.48
N GLU A 36 70.69 -68.29 34.15
CA GLU A 36 70.37 -67.06 34.86
C GLU A 36 69.96 -65.97 33.86
N GLU A 37 70.75 -65.76 32.80
CA GLU A 37 70.45 -64.80 31.72
C GLU A 37 69.13 -65.13 30.99
N LEU A 38 68.83 -66.42 30.75
CA LEU A 38 67.54 -66.84 30.21
C LEU A 38 66.38 -66.52 31.16
N GLY A 39 66.60 -66.66 32.48
CA GLY A 39 65.64 -66.27 33.50
C GLY A 39 65.38 -64.77 33.49
N GLU A 40 66.43 -63.96 33.46
CA GLU A 40 66.34 -62.49 33.38
C GLU A 40 65.63 -62.05 32.09
N ALA A 41 66.04 -62.58 30.93
CA ALA A 41 65.40 -62.29 29.65
C ALA A 41 63.90 -62.64 29.67
N ARG A 42 63.51 -63.72 30.35
CA ARG A 42 62.10 -64.09 30.53
C ARG A 42 61.36 -63.07 31.39
N THR A 43 61.93 -62.61 32.51
CA THR A 43 61.30 -61.57 33.35
C THR A 43 61.10 -60.26 32.60
N VAL A 44 62.08 -59.86 31.79
CA VAL A 44 62.00 -58.66 30.93
C VAL A 44 60.91 -58.84 29.86
N TRP A 45 60.84 -60.02 29.22
CA TRP A 45 59.79 -60.30 28.25
C TRP A 45 58.38 -60.25 28.88
N GLU A 46 58.21 -60.81 30.08
CA GLU A 46 56.94 -60.74 30.81
C GLU A 46 56.57 -59.31 31.23
N ALA A 47 57.55 -58.46 31.58
CA ALA A 47 57.33 -57.05 31.89
C ALA A 47 56.89 -56.26 30.64
N LEU A 48 57.61 -56.42 29.52
CA LEU A 48 57.26 -55.77 28.25
C LEU A 48 55.88 -56.22 27.74
N GLN A 49 55.51 -57.49 27.91
CA GLN A 49 54.18 -57.96 27.54
C GLN A 49 53.09 -57.25 28.34
N LYS A 50 53.28 -57.06 29.65
CA LYS A 50 52.35 -56.29 30.50
C LYS A 50 52.25 -54.83 30.05
N GLU A 51 53.37 -54.20 29.73
CA GLU A 51 53.36 -52.82 29.22
C GLU A 51 52.62 -52.71 27.88
N LEU A 52 52.82 -53.67 26.96
CA LEU A 52 52.06 -53.73 25.71
C LEU A 52 50.56 -53.86 25.97
N ASP A 53 50.14 -54.71 26.91
CA ASP A 53 48.73 -54.86 27.26
C ASP A 53 48.14 -53.56 27.85
N VAL A 54 48.90 -52.84 28.68
CA VAL A 54 48.54 -51.51 29.18
C VAL A 54 48.38 -50.51 28.04
N LEU A 55 49.36 -50.44 27.12
CA LEU A 55 49.30 -49.55 25.95
C LEU A 55 48.13 -49.87 25.02
N HIS A 56 47.78 -51.15 24.83
CA HIS A 56 46.59 -51.54 24.09
C HIS A 56 45.31 -51.05 24.78
N GLY A 57 45.24 -51.16 26.11
CA GLY A 57 44.15 -50.61 26.91
C GLY A 57 44.04 -49.09 26.79
N GLU A 58 45.16 -48.37 26.86
CA GLU A 58 45.20 -46.92 26.69
C GLU A 58 44.79 -46.49 25.29
N LYS A 59 45.26 -47.18 24.24
CA LYS A 59 44.83 -46.95 22.86
C LYS A 59 43.32 -47.10 22.70
N ALA A 60 42.73 -48.15 23.27
CA ALA A 60 41.29 -48.36 23.24
C ALA A 60 40.53 -47.24 23.97
N ARG A 61 41.00 -46.83 25.15
CA ARG A 61 40.41 -45.71 25.92
C ARG A 61 40.46 -44.39 25.14
N VAL A 62 41.60 -44.07 24.52
CA VAL A 62 41.74 -42.84 23.73
C VAL A 62 40.82 -42.87 22.50
N GLN A 63 40.69 -44.02 21.83
CA GLN A 63 39.76 -44.17 20.71
C GLN A 63 38.31 -43.96 21.14
N GLU A 64 37.91 -44.48 22.30
CA GLU A 64 36.57 -44.27 22.86
C GLU A 64 36.33 -42.78 23.18
N ILE A 65 37.31 -42.11 23.81
CA ILE A 65 37.24 -40.67 24.09
C ILE A 65 37.10 -39.88 22.79
N LEU A 66 37.89 -40.21 21.75
CA LEU A 66 37.80 -39.56 20.45
C LEU A 66 36.40 -39.70 19.84
N ASN A 67 35.85 -40.91 19.83
CA ASN A 67 34.51 -41.17 19.31
C ASN A 67 33.44 -40.37 20.08
N LYS A 68 33.54 -40.33 21.43
CA LYS A 68 32.64 -39.52 22.28
C LYS A 68 32.73 -38.03 21.98
N LYS A 69 33.94 -37.51 21.76
CA LYS A 69 34.18 -36.08 21.43
C LYS A 69 33.63 -35.75 20.04
N GLN A 70 33.80 -36.64 19.07
CA GLN A 70 33.22 -36.47 17.72
C GLN A 70 31.70 -36.40 17.76
N GLU A 71 31.05 -37.27 18.54
CA GLU A 71 29.59 -37.24 18.69
C GLU A 71 29.11 -35.98 19.43
N THR A 72 29.81 -35.59 20.50
CA THR A 72 29.51 -34.34 21.20
C THR A 72 29.61 -33.13 20.26
N LEU A 73 30.65 -33.09 19.42
CA LEU A 73 30.83 -32.03 18.43
C LEU A 73 29.71 -32.03 17.39
N ARG A 74 29.25 -33.21 16.95
CA ARG A 74 28.11 -33.34 16.03
C ARG A 74 26.84 -32.75 16.64
N ILE A 75 26.52 -33.10 17.89
CA ILE A 75 25.35 -32.60 18.61
C ILE A 75 25.41 -31.08 18.77
N LEU A 76 26.57 -30.54 19.18
CA LEU A 76 26.75 -29.10 19.35
C LEU A 76 26.56 -28.32 18.04
N ARG A 77 27.08 -28.86 16.92
CA ARG A 77 26.87 -28.25 15.59
C ARG A 77 25.40 -28.18 15.21
N LEU A 78 24.65 -29.25 15.44
CA LEU A 78 23.20 -29.26 15.19
C LEU A 78 22.50 -28.21 16.06
N HIS A 79 22.85 -28.13 17.34
CA HIS A 79 22.25 -27.14 18.24
C HIS A 79 22.53 -25.69 17.81
N CYS A 80 23.76 -25.40 17.36
CA CYS A 80 24.08 -24.09 16.80
C CYS A 80 23.23 -23.76 15.57
N GLN A 81 23.08 -24.69 14.64
CA GLN A 81 22.25 -24.52 13.44
C GLN A 81 20.77 -24.30 13.78
N GLU A 82 20.24 -25.07 14.73
CA GLU A 82 18.87 -24.89 15.21
C GLU A 82 18.67 -23.49 15.80
N LYS A 83 19.61 -23.02 16.62
CA LYS A 83 19.55 -21.68 17.24
C LYS A 83 19.66 -20.56 16.22
N GLU A 84 20.51 -20.70 15.21
CA GLU A 84 20.60 -19.76 14.09
C GLU A 84 19.28 -19.73 13.29
N SER A 85 18.71 -20.89 12.98
CA SER A 85 17.41 -20.97 12.28
C SER A 85 16.27 -20.35 13.10
N GLU A 86 16.27 -20.55 14.42
CA GLU A 86 15.30 -19.96 15.33
C GLU A 86 15.42 -18.43 15.38
N ALA A 87 16.66 -17.91 15.42
CA ALA A 87 16.94 -16.48 15.38
C ALA A 87 16.49 -15.86 14.05
N GLN A 88 16.74 -16.54 12.92
CA GLN A 88 16.27 -16.11 11.60
C GLN A 88 14.74 -16.05 11.53
N ARG A 89 14.03 -17.10 11.98
CA ARG A 89 12.56 -17.10 12.03
C ARG A 89 12.00 -15.95 12.88
N LYS A 90 12.61 -15.71 14.05
CA LYS A 90 12.23 -14.57 14.92
C LYS A 90 12.46 -13.23 14.23
N HIS A 91 13.57 -13.08 13.50
CA HIS A 91 13.86 -11.86 12.75
C HIS A 91 12.82 -11.61 11.64
N THR A 92 12.50 -12.64 10.85
CA THR A 92 11.46 -12.55 9.81
C THR A 92 10.12 -12.15 10.39
N LEU A 93 9.67 -12.82 11.46
CA LEU A 93 8.40 -12.50 12.11
C LEU A 93 8.37 -11.07 12.66
N LEU A 94 9.46 -10.60 13.27
CA LEU A 94 9.56 -9.22 13.74
C LEU A 94 9.52 -8.21 12.60
N GLN A 95 10.11 -8.54 11.46
CA GLN A 95 10.06 -7.70 10.26
C GLN A 95 8.63 -7.61 9.72
N GLU A 96 7.91 -8.73 9.64
CA GLU A 96 6.49 -8.75 9.26
C GLU A 96 5.62 -7.90 10.21
N TYR A 97 5.86 -7.99 11.54
CA TYR A 97 5.15 -7.14 12.50
C TYR A 97 5.45 -5.65 12.30
N LYS A 98 6.71 -5.28 12.01
CA LYS A 98 7.06 -3.88 11.71
C LYS A 98 6.32 -3.39 10.47
N GLU A 99 6.28 -4.18 9.41
CA GLU A 99 5.57 -3.84 8.17
C GLU A 99 4.07 -3.71 8.40
N ARG A 100 3.47 -4.63 9.17
CA ARG A 100 2.06 -4.55 9.56
C ARG A 100 1.75 -3.31 10.39
N ILE A 101 2.60 -2.96 11.35
CA ILE A 101 2.46 -1.73 12.14
C ILE A 101 2.55 -0.51 11.23
N PHE A 102 3.49 -0.49 10.28
CA PHE A 102 3.63 0.60 9.32
C PHE A 102 2.35 0.79 8.50
N VAL A 103 1.83 -0.29 7.90
CA VAL A 103 0.58 -0.26 7.12
C VAL A 103 -0.60 0.25 7.95
N LEU A 104 -0.79 -0.27 9.16
CA LEU A 104 -1.88 0.16 10.05
C LEU A 104 -1.73 1.63 10.46
N THR A 105 -0.50 2.08 10.72
CA THR A 105 -0.22 3.47 11.09
C THR A 105 -0.56 4.42 9.93
N SER A 106 -0.19 4.06 8.70
CA SER A 106 -0.56 4.82 7.50
C SER A 106 -2.08 4.88 7.31
N GLN A 107 -2.78 3.74 7.44
CA GLN A 107 -4.24 3.70 7.32
C GLN A 107 -4.95 4.58 8.34
N ILE A 108 -4.47 4.61 9.58
CA ILE A 108 -5.01 5.48 10.63
C ILE A 108 -4.84 6.95 10.24
N GLU A 109 -3.67 7.35 9.74
CA GLU A 109 -3.45 8.75 9.36
C GLU A 109 -4.25 9.14 8.12
N ASP A 110 -4.39 8.25 7.14
CA ASP A 110 -5.23 8.47 5.97
C ASP A 110 -6.70 8.68 6.37
N GLU A 111 -7.23 7.84 7.27
CA GLU A 111 -8.61 7.97 7.73
C GLU A 111 -8.83 9.24 8.57
N LYS A 112 -7.85 9.60 9.41
CA LYS A 112 -7.87 10.89 10.12
C LYS A 112 -7.90 12.07 9.16
N ASN A 113 -7.16 12.01 8.07
CA ASN A 113 -7.16 13.06 7.05
C ASN A 113 -8.49 13.12 6.29
N LYS A 114 -9.10 11.99 5.93
CA LYS A 114 -10.46 11.98 5.35
C LYS A 114 -11.47 12.62 6.30
N GLN A 115 -11.42 12.30 7.59
CA GLN A 115 -12.30 12.91 8.58
C GLN A 115 -12.06 14.42 8.73
N ARG A 116 -10.79 14.88 8.69
CA ARG A 116 -10.46 16.31 8.66
C ARG A 116 -11.05 16.98 7.42
N GLN A 117 -10.95 16.35 6.25
CA GLN A 117 -11.50 16.88 5.01
C GLN A 117 -13.03 16.97 5.04
N LEU A 118 -13.71 15.95 5.56
CA LEU A 118 -15.17 15.97 5.70
C LEU A 118 -15.63 17.09 6.63
N ARG A 119 -14.92 17.32 7.75
CA ARG A 119 -15.21 18.44 8.66
C ARG A 119 -15.05 19.79 7.95
N LEU A 120 -13.96 19.96 7.20
CA LEU A 120 -13.68 21.19 6.47
C LEU A 120 -14.73 21.46 5.38
N ASN A 121 -15.08 20.45 4.58
CA ASN A 121 -16.11 20.59 3.55
C ASN A 121 -17.48 20.96 4.16
N PHE A 122 -17.81 20.40 5.33
CA PHE A 122 -19.05 20.74 6.03
C PHE A 122 -19.02 22.17 6.58
N GLU A 123 -17.88 22.62 7.11
CA GLU A 123 -17.68 24.00 7.56
C GLU A 123 -17.82 24.98 6.40
N GLU A 124 -17.27 24.68 5.23
CA GLU A 124 -17.45 25.48 4.01
C GLU A 124 -18.92 25.59 3.59
N GLN A 125 -19.67 24.47 3.62
CA GLN A 125 -21.10 24.47 3.32
C GLN A 125 -21.91 25.31 4.32
N LEU A 126 -21.55 25.26 5.60
CA LEU A 126 -22.19 26.09 6.62
C LEU A 126 -21.89 27.56 6.40
N GLU A 127 -20.64 27.92 6.09
CA GLU A 127 -20.25 29.30 5.81
C GLU A 127 -21.01 29.85 4.58
N GLU A 128 -21.15 29.05 3.52
CA GLU A 128 -21.95 29.42 2.35
C GLU A 128 -23.42 29.66 2.71
N LEU A 129 -24.03 28.75 3.47
CA LEU A 129 -25.43 28.88 3.90
C LEU A 129 -25.63 30.11 4.82
N MET A 130 -24.70 30.36 5.73
CA MET A 130 -24.70 31.54 6.60
C MET A 130 -24.55 32.83 5.78
N GLY A 131 -23.70 32.82 4.75
CA GLY A 131 -23.58 33.90 3.77
C GLY A 131 -24.90 34.17 3.04
N GLN A 132 -25.54 33.13 2.50
CA GLN A 132 -26.85 33.24 1.85
C GLN A 132 -27.92 33.81 2.79
N HIS A 133 -27.97 33.33 4.03
CA HIS A 133 -28.90 33.84 5.04
C HIS A 133 -28.66 35.33 5.32
N LYS A 134 -27.39 35.73 5.45
CA LYS A 134 -27.01 37.13 5.66
C LYS A 134 -27.43 38.01 4.48
N ASP A 135 -27.17 37.59 3.25
CA ASP A 135 -27.54 38.34 2.05
C ASP A 135 -29.06 38.50 1.92
N LEU A 136 -29.81 37.43 2.21
CA LEU A 136 -31.27 37.44 2.21
C LEU A 136 -31.83 38.36 3.32
N TRP A 137 -31.22 38.33 4.51
CA TRP A 137 -31.59 39.24 5.59
C TRP A 137 -31.31 40.72 5.23
N GLU A 138 -30.19 40.99 4.57
CA GLU A 138 -29.82 42.34 4.12
C GLU A 138 -30.70 42.85 2.97
N SER A 139 -31.17 41.97 2.08
CA SER A 139 -32.13 42.33 1.03
C SER A 139 -33.53 42.64 1.58
N HIS A 140 -33.97 41.87 2.57
CA HIS A 140 -35.27 42.05 3.23
C HIS A 140 -35.26 43.03 4.41
N ARG A 141 -34.18 43.80 4.59
CA ARG A 141 -34.14 44.81 5.64
C ARG A 141 -35.33 45.77 5.49
N PRO A 142 -36.17 45.95 6.52
CA PRO A 142 -37.38 46.78 6.42
C PRO A 142 -37.07 48.20 5.95
N GLU A 143 -35.94 48.77 6.36
CA GLU A 143 -35.53 50.12 5.96
C GLU A 143 -35.16 50.19 4.47
N ARG A 144 -34.61 49.11 3.92
CA ARG A 144 -34.28 49.02 2.49
C ARG A 144 -35.56 48.84 1.67
N LEU A 145 -36.41 47.89 2.06
CA LEU A 145 -37.69 47.64 1.40
C LEU A 145 -38.61 48.86 1.44
N ALA A 146 -38.70 49.55 2.57
CA ALA A 146 -39.49 50.77 2.69
C ALA A 146 -38.99 51.86 1.73
N ARG A 147 -37.68 52.03 1.60
CA ARG A 147 -37.09 52.96 0.62
C ARG A 147 -37.43 52.57 -0.82
N GLU A 148 -37.27 51.30 -1.17
CA GLU A 148 -37.60 50.79 -2.51
C GLU A 148 -39.10 50.95 -2.83
N LEU A 149 -39.99 50.64 -1.90
CA LEU A 149 -41.44 50.87 -2.04
C LEU A 149 -41.77 52.35 -2.23
N CYS A 150 -41.22 53.25 -1.41
CA CYS A 150 -41.44 54.68 -1.57
C CYS A 150 -40.97 55.19 -2.94
N THR A 151 -39.85 54.68 -3.45
CA THR A 151 -39.38 55.04 -4.81
C THR A 151 -40.30 54.52 -5.91
N LEU A 152 -40.82 53.30 -5.76
CA LEU A 152 -41.78 52.71 -6.71
C LEU A 152 -43.12 53.44 -6.67
N ASP A 153 -43.63 53.78 -5.49
CA ASP A 153 -44.88 54.55 -5.33
C ASP A 153 -44.75 55.94 -5.97
N SER A 154 -43.63 56.62 -5.73
CA SER A 154 -43.34 57.92 -6.36
C SER A 154 -43.29 57.81 -7.89
N SER A 155 -42.63 56.77 -8.42
CA SER A 155 -42.57 56.52 -9.86
C SER A 155 -43.95 56.19 -10.45
N LYS A 156 -44.77 55.40 -9.74
CA LYS A 156 -46.13 55.05 -10.16
C LYS A 156 -47.02 56.30 -10.23
N GLU A 157 -46.97 57.15 -9.20
CA GLU A 157 -47.73 58.41 -9.20
C GLU A 157 -47.32 59.33 -10.34
N GLN A 158 -46.02 59.38 -10.66
CA GLN A 158 -45.54 60.15 -11.80
C GLN A 158 -46.08 59.60 -13.13
N LEU A 159 -46.02 58.28 -13.33
CA LEU A 159 -46.54 57.63 -14.54
C LEU A 159 -48.05 57.83 -14.68
N LEU A 160 -48.82 57.78 -13.58
CA LEU A 160 -50.26 58.06 -13.60
C LEU A 160 -50.56 59.51 -14.03
N LYS A 161 -49.79 60.48 -13.54
CA LYS A 161 -49.94 61.89 -13.96
C LYS A 161 -49.60 62.07 -15.44
N GLU A 162 -48.57 61.39 -15.93
CA GLU A 162 -48.21 61.38 -17.35
C GLU A 162 -49.30 60.72 -18.20
N GLU A 163 -49.87 59.60 -17.77
CA GLU A 163 -50.98 58.92 -18.41
C GLU A 163 -52.24 59.80 -18.47
N GLU A 164 -52.64 60.43 -17.36
CA GLU A 164 -53.76 61.35 -17.31
C GLU A 164 -53.57 62.52 -18.29
N LEU A 165 -52.37 63.12 -18.31
CA LEU A 165 -52.03 64.20 -19.23
C LEU A 165 -52.11 63.75 -20.69
N VAL A 166 -51.57 62.57 -21.01
CA VAL A 166 -51.65 61.98 -22.35
C VAL A 166 -53.10 61.68 -22.71
N GLY A 167 -53.90 61.17 -21.78
CA GLY A 167 -55.33 60.92 -21.96
C GLY A 167 -56.11 62.19 -22.29
N VAL A 168 -55.85 63.29 -21.59
CA VAL A 168 -56.45 64.61 -21.88
C VAL A 168 -56.03 65.10 -23.27
N LYS A 169 -54.72 65.04 -23.60
CA LYS A 169 -54.22 65.43 -24.93
C LYS A 169 -54.84 64.59 -26.04
N LEU A 170 -54.99 63.28 -25.82
CA LEU A 170 -55.60 62.38 -26.79
C LEU A 170 -57.08 62.69 -27.00
N GLN A 171 -57.83 63.02 -25.94
CA GLN A 171 -59.22 63.46 -26.06
C GLN A 171 -59.33 64.81 -26.78
N ASP A 172 -58.39 65.72 -26.58
CA ASP A 172 -58.34 66.99 -27.31
C ASP A 172 -58.09 66.76 -28.81
N VAL A 173 -57.06 65.97 -29.15
CA VAL A 173 -56.77 65.59 -30.55
C VAL A 173 -57.95 64.85 -31.17
N LYS A 174 -58.60 63.94 -30.44
CA LYS A 174 -59.81 63.25 -30.91
C LYS A 174 -60.93 64.24 -31.20
N ARG A 175 -61.18 65.21 -30.33
CA ARG A 175 -62.19 66.26 -30.55
C ARG A 175 -61.84 67.12 -31.76
N GLN A 176 -60.57 67.49 -31.93
CA GLN A 176 -60.08 68.21 -33.10
C GLN A 176 -60.30 67.39 -34.37
N LEU A 177 -59.93 66.10 -34.39
CA LEU A 177 -60.17 65.20 -35.51
C LEU A 177 -61.67 65.02 -35.79
N CYS A 178 -62.52 64.84 -34.79
CA CYS A 178 -63.98 64.76 -34.99
C CYS A 178 -64.57 66.08 -35.49
N SER A 179 -64.00 67.23 -35.13
CA SER A 179 -64.42 68.54 -35.66
C SER A 179 -63.98 68.77 -37.11
N LEU A 180 -62.82 68.21 -37.50
CA LEU A 180 -62.30 68.24 -38.86
C LEU A 180 -63.00 67.19 -39.75
N CYS A 181 -63.37 66.04 -39.19
CA CYS A 181 -64.19 65.00 -39.81
C CYS A 181 -65.68 65.25 -39.50
N GLY A 182 -66.24 66.35 -40.01
CA GLY A 182 -67.69 66.51 -40.05
C GLY A 182 -68.32 65.47 -40.98
N ALA A 183 -69.24 64.66 -40.45
CA ALA A 183 -70.32 63.93 -41.15
C ALA A 183 -70.03 63.34 -42.57
N GLU A 184 -68.87 62.76 -42.83
CA GLU A 184 -68.66 61.81 -43.93
C GLU A 184 -68.25 60.44 -43.39
N GLY A 185 -68.89 59.40 -43.94
CA GLY A 185 -68.69 58.00 -43.58
C GLY A 185 -67.27 57.47 -43.87
N PRO A 186 -67.02 56.17 -43.61
CA PRO A 186 -65.69 55.62 -43.42
C PRO A 186 -64.86 55.69 -44.70
N ALA A 187 -63.96 56.68 -44.78
CA ALA A 187 -62.90 56.65 -45.76
C ALA A 187 -61.91 55.58 -45.33
N THR A 188 -61.95 54.45 -46.04
CA THR A 188 -60.86 53.49 -46.15
C THR A 188 -59.56 54.22 -46.44
N VAL A 189 -58.82 54.56 -45.38
CA VAL A 189 -57.41 54.92 -45.49
C VAL A 189 -56.74 53.71 -46.12
N PRO A 190 -56.11 53.83 -47.31
CA PRO A 190 -55.54 52.69 -47.98
C PRO A 190 -54.37 52.18 -47.14
N GLU A 191 -54.54 50.99 -46.60
CA GLU A 191 -53.68 50.22 -45.68
C GLU A 191 -52.30 49.84 -46.29
N GLY A 192 -51.83 50.58 -47.30
CA GLY A 192 -50.61 50.30 -48.06
C GLY A 192 -49.74 51.53 -48.36
N LEU A 193 -50.06 52.73 -47.85
CA LEU A 193 -49.22 53.92 -48.07
C LEU A 193 -47.87 53.82 -47.34
N PHE A 194 -47.84 53.26 -46.12
CA PHE A 194 -46.59 53.05 -45.38
C PHE A 194 -45.69 52.03 -46.08
N LEU A 195 -46.25 50.95 -46.64
CA LEU A 195 -45.48 49.92 -47.35
C LEU A 195 -44.82 50.42 -48.65
N ARG A 196 -45.26 51.57 -49.19
CA ARG A 196 -44.66 52.22 -50.37
C ARG A 196 -43.78 53.42 -50.02
N SER A 197 -43.59 53.69 -48.73
CA SER A 197 -42.77 54.80 -48.25
C SER A 197 -41.28 54.47 -48.32
N GLN A 198 -40.45 55.51 -48.37
CA GLN A 198 -38.99 55.37 -48.36
C GLN A 198 -38.51 54.76 -47.03
N GLU A 199 -39.23 55.04 -45.95
CA GLU A 199 -38.98 54.55 -44.61
C GLU A 199 -39.16 53.03 -44.52
N ALA A 200 -40.22 52.49 -45.13
CA ALA A 200 -40.42 51.04 -45.20
C ALA A 200 -39.36 50.34 -46.07
N ALA A 201 -38.95 50.95 -47.18
CA ALA A 201 -37.86 50.42 -48.00
C ALA A 201 -36.52 50.39 -47.24
N THR A 202 -36.24 51.44 -46.46
CA THR A 202 -35.02 51.54 -45.63
C THR A 202 -35.04 50.49 -44.50
N ALA A 203 -36.19 50.29 -43.85
CA ALA A 203 -36.34 49.25 -42.83
C ALA A 203 -36.09 47.85 -43.39
N VAL A 204 -36.62 47.54 -44.58
CA VAL A 204 -36.39 46.24 -45.24
C VAL A 204 -34.92 46.02 -45.58
N GLN A 205 -34.20 47.04 -46.06
CA GLN A 205 -32.76 46.93 -46.35
C GLN A 205 -31.94 46.66 -45.08
N LEU A 206 -32.22 47.37 -43.99
CA LEU A 206 -31.53 47.14 -42.71
C LEU A 206 -31.80 45.72 -42.18
N PHE A 207 -33.04 45.24 -42.28
CA PHE A 207 -33.36 43.86 -41.92
C PHE A 207 -32.65 42.83 -42.80
N GLN A 208 -32.51 43.09 -44.10
CA GLN A 208 -31.77 42.21 -45.01
C GLN A 208 -30.28 42.18 -44.68
N GLU A 209 -29.67 43.34 -44.39
CA GLU A 209 -28.26 43.42 -43.99
C GLU A 209 -27.99 42.72 -42.66
N GLU A 210 -28.84 42.92 -41.65
CA GLU A 210 -28.70 42.25 -40.36
C GLU A 210 -28.95 40.74 -40.46
N ASN A 211 -29.92 40.31 -41.27
CA ASN A 211 -30.14 38.89 -41.54
C ASN A 211 -28.94 38.25 -42.25
N SER A 212 -28.36 38.92 -43.24
CA SER A 212 -27.14 38.43 -43.93
C SER A 212 -25.98 38.27 -42.95
N LYS A 213 -25.75 39.25 -42.07
CA LYS A 213 -24.70 39.18 -41.03
C LYS A 213 -24.97 38.06 -40.03
N ALA A 214 -26.22 37.86 -39.63
CA ALA A 214 -26.62 36.78 -38.72
C ALA A 214 -26.37 35.39 -39.36
N GLU A 215 -26.70 35.23 -40.64
CA GLU A 215 -26.44 34.00 -41.39
C GLU A 215 -24.94 33.68 -41.47
N GLU A 216 -24.09 34.68 -41.76
CA GLU A 216 -22.63 34.50 -41.80
C GLU A 216 -22.05 34.06 -40.45
N LEU A 217 -22.53 34.66 -39.35
CA LEU A 217 -22.11 34.28 -37.99
C LEU A 217 -22.55 32.87 -37.63
N LEU A 218 -23.78 32.48 -38.01
CA LEU A 218 -24.28 31.13 -37.82
C LEU A 218 -23.45 30.11 -38.60
N GLU A 219 -23.14 30.38 -39.87
CA GLU A 219 -22.27 29.51 -40.66
C GLU A 219 -20.86 29.39 -40.07
N ALA A 220 -20.26 30.50 -39.64
CA ALA A 220 -18.94 30.49 -39.02
C ALA A 220 -18.94 29.67 -37.72
N SER A 221 -20.00 29.80 -36.91
CA SER A 221 -20.18 29.01 -35.70
C SER A 221 -20.36 27.52 -36.01
N ALA A 222 -21.18 27.18 -37.02
CA ALA A 222 -21.41 25.80 -37.46
C ALA A 222 -20.11 25.13 -37.95
N ARG A 223 -19.29 25.85 -38.73
CA ARG A 223 -17.97 25.36 -39.20
C ARG A 223 -17.03 25.08 -38.01
N ARG A 224 -16.97 25.98 -37.02
CA ARG A 224 -16.17 25.78 -35.79
C ARG A 224 -16.66 24.59 -34.98
N HIS A 225 -17.98 24.42 -34.84
CA HIS A 225 -18.57 23.30 -34.14
C HIS A 225 -18.19 21.96 -34.80
N GLN A 226 -18.32 21.85 -36.13
CA GLN A 226 -17.91 20.67 -36.89
C GLN A 226 -16.41 20.36 -36.71
N GLN A 227 -15.55 21.38 -36.75
CA GLN A 227 -14.11 21.21 -36.55
C GLN A 227 -13.78 20.68 -35.14
N LEU A 228 -14.43 21.21 -34.11
CA LEU A 228 -14.28 20.74 -32.73
C LEU A 228 -14.80 19.31 -32.58
N GLN A 229 -15.92 18.97 -33.22
CA GLN A 229 -16.50 17.63 -33.18
C GLN A 229 -15.53 16.59 -33.77
N LEU A 230 -14.91 16.89 -34.92
CA LEU A 230 -13.89 16.06 -35.54
C LEU A 230 -12.66 15.88 -34.62
N LYS A 231 -12.18 16.97 -34.02
CA LYS A 231 -11.04 16.93 -33.08
C LYS A 231 -11.36 16.07 -31.85
N CYS A 232 -12.58 16.18 -31.31
CA CYS A 232 -13.05 15.34 -30.20
C CYS A 232 -13.09 13.85 -30.58
N GLN A 233 -13.54 13.51 -31.78
CA GLN A 233 -13.51 12.12 -32.27
C GLN A 233 -12.08 11.59 -32.38
N GLN A 234 -11.16 12.38 -32.93
CA GLN A 234 -9.74 12.01 -33.04
C GLN A 234 -9.11 11.76 -31.67
N LEU A 235 -9.35 12.65 -30.70
CA LEU A 235 -8.84 12.50 -29.33
C LEU A 235 -9.44 11.27 -28.63
N ARG A 236 -10.72 10.96 -28.84
CA ARG A 236 -11.35 9.73 -28.33
C ARG A 236 -10.67 8.47 -28.88
N GLN A 237 -10.41 8.43 -30.19
CA GLN A 237 -9.68 7.31 -30.81
C GLN A 237 -8.26 7.21 -30.27
N ARG A 238 -7.54 8.33 -30.12
CA ARG A 238 -6.17 8.34 -29.57
C ARG A 238 -6.14 7.85 -28.13
N ARG A 239 -7.09 8.29 -27.30
CA ARG A 239 -7.25 7.81 -25.92
C ARG A 239 -7.50 6.30 -25.88
N GLN A 240 -8.32 5.78 -26.78
CA GLN A 240 -8.58 4.33 -26.87
C GLN A 240 -7.32 3.55 -27.27
N ARG A 241 -6.55 4.02 -28.26
CA ARG A 241 -5.27 3.39 -28.62
C ARG A 241 -4.28 3.38 -27.47
N LEU A 242 -4.12 4.50 -26.77
CA LEU A 242 -3.25 4.60 -25.60
C LEU A 242 -3.71 3.67 -24.46
N LYS A 243 -5.03 3.50 -24.29
CA LYS A 243 -5.59 2.54 -23.33
C LYS A 243 -5.22 1.10 -23.71
N GLU A 244 -5.37 0.73 -24.98
CA GLU A 244 -4.98 -0.60 -25.48
C GLU A 244 -3.45 -0.82 -25.39
N GLU A 245 -2.64 0.21 -25.63
CA GLU A 245 -1.18 0.15 -25.43
C GLU A 245 -0.84 -0.04 -23.95
N LEU A 246 -1.51 0.66 -23.03
CA LEU A 246 -1.32 0.46 -21.59
C LEU A 246 -1.76 -0.92 -21.13
N GLU A 247 -2.84 -1.48 -21.66
CA GLU A 247 -3.26 -2.86 -21.34
C GLU A 247 -2.25 -3.89 -21.87
N LYS A 248 -1.66 -3.66 -23.04
CA LYS A 248 -0.59 -4.52 -23.60
C LYS A 248 0.71 -4.49 -22.79
N HIS A 249 1.09 -3.34 -22.26
CA HIS A 249 2.34 -3.18 -21.49
C HIS A 249 2.14 -3.37 -19.98
N GLY A 250 0.92 -3.16 -19.47
CA GLY A 250 0.54 -3.37 -18.07
C GLY A 250 0.45 -4.85 -17.65
N GLY A 251 0.47 -5.77 -18.62
CA GLY A 251 0.61 -7.22 -18.39
C GLY A 251 2.05 -7.72 -18.23
N GLN A 252 3.07 -6.86 -18.39
CA GLN A 252 4.47 -7.20 -18.18
C GLN A 252 4.99 -6.60 -16.87
N VAL A 253 4.42 -7.06 -15.75
CA VAL A 253 5.11 -7.06 -14.46
C VAL A 253 5.34 -8.53 -14.10
N PRO A 254 6.59 -9.00 -13.97
CA PRO A 254 6.85 -10.36 -13.53
C PRO A 254 6.50 -10.47 -12.05
N ALA A 255 5.38 -11.11 -11.76
CA ALA A 255 5.08 -11.65 -10.45
C ALA A 255 5.32 -13.16 -10.50
N GLU A 256 6.56 -13.58 -10.21
CA GLU A 256 6.80 -14.86 -9.55
C GLU A 256 6.47 -14.66 -8.06
N THR A 257 5.81 -15.53 -7.29
CA THR A 257 4.98 -16.72 -7.48
C THR A 257 4.35 -16.97 -6.08
N GLN A 258 3.20 -17.67 -6.05
CA GLN A 258 2.65 -18.53 -4.96
C GLN A 258 1.51 -17.91 -4.13
N SER A 259 0.24 -18.13 -4.50
CA SER A 259 -0.61 -19.35 -4.36
C SER A 259 -1.20 -19.48 -2.95
N GLY A 260 -2.45 -19.83 -2.67
CA GLY A 260 -3.69 -20.18 -3.39
C GLY A 260 -4.82 -19.94 -2.36
N GLN A 261 -6.08 -20.34 -2.44
CA GLN A 261 -6.87 -21.23 -3.28
C GLN A 261 -8.32 -21.07 -2.73
N GLU A 262 -9.31 -20.93 -3.63
CA GLU A 262 -10.74 -21.38 -3.60
C GLU A 262 -11.57 -21.26 -2.29
N GLN A 263 -12.87 -20.92 -2.26
CA GLN A 263 -13.99 -21.20 -3.15
C GLN A 263 -15.24 -20.47 -2.57
N GLY A 264 -16.21 -20.08 -3.41
CA GLY A 264 -17.64 -20.16 -3.04
C GLY A 264 -18.51 -18.89 -3.07
N ALA A 265 -19.42 -18.89 -4.07
CA ALA A 265 -20.79 -18.34 -4.08
C ALA A 265 -21.02 -16.88 -4.56
N ALA A 266 -21.70 -16.82 -5.71
CA ALA A 266 -22.28 -15.68 -6.44
C ALA A 266 -23.71 -15.33 -5.93
N PRO A 267 -24.53 -14.56 -6.66
CA PRO A 267 -24.38 -13.18 -7.14
C PRO A 267 -25.57 -12.29 -6.70
N GLY A 268 -25.43 -10.97 -6.81
CA GLY A 268 -26.56 -10.03 -6.65
C GLY A 268 -26.34 -8.76 -7.46
N GLU A 269 -27.08 -8.64 -8.55
CA GLU A 269 -27.13 -7.50 -9.47
C GLU A 269 -27.50 -6.19 -8.78
N GLY A 270 -26.96 -5.08 -9.30
CA GLY A 270 -27.29 -3.71 -8.90
C GLY A 270 -27.01 -2.74 -10.03
N VAL A 271 -27.96 -2.67 -10.96
CA VAL A 271 -28.05 -1.70 -12.05
C VAL A 271 -28.24 -0.28 -11.52
N SER A 272 -27.38 0.65 -12.00
CA SER A 272 -27.55 2.10 -12.26
C SER A 272 -28.14 3.06 -11.19
N PRO A 273 -27.77 4.36 -11.26
CA PRO A 273 -28.85 5.30 -11.58
C PRO A 273 -28.44 6.45 -12.50
N ARG A 274 -29.40 6.84 -13.35
CA ARG A 274 -29.45 8.16 -13.99
C ARG A 274 -30.77 8.81 -13.62
N ALA A 275 -30.67 10.12 -13.37
CA ALA A 275 -31.69 11.05 -12.92
C ALA A 275 -32.87 11.23 -13.91
N GLY A 276 -33.99 11.69 -13.35
CA GLY A 276 -35.14 12.26 -14.06
C GLY A 276 -36.16 12.80 -13.05
N GLU A 277 -36.49 14.08 -13.23
CA GLU A 277 -37.34 14.95 -12.41
C GLU A 277 -38.84 14.56 -12.44
N ASP A 278 -39.57 14.90 -11.37
CA ASP A 278 -40.77 15.76 -11.38
C ASP A 278 -41.78 15.44 -10.25
N GLY A 279 -42.19 16.50 -9.54
CA GLY A 279 -43.61 16.84 -9.35
C GLY A 279 -44.45 16.17 -8.25
N ALA A 280 -44.87 17.03 -7.31
CA ALA A 280 -46.17 17.04 -6.60
C ALA A 280 -46.35 16.26 -5.28
N GLY A 281 -46.43 17.05 -4.19
CA GLY A 281 -47.60 17.12 -3.30
C GLY A 281 -47.86 15.98 -2.30
N GLY A 282 -47.86 16.29 -1.00
CA GLY A 282 -48.59 15.49 -0.01
C GLY A 282 -47.96 15.39 1.38
N LEU A 283 -48.37 16.33 2.24
CA LEU A 283 -48.63 16.21 3.69
C LEU A 283 -48.28 14.88 4.40
N GLY A 284 -47.61 15.00 5.54
CA GLY A 284 -47.68 13.98 6.61
C GLY A 284 -46.41 13.93 7.45
N GLY A 285 -46.51 14.32 8.72
CA GLY A 285 -45.37 14.48 9.62
C GLY A 285 -44.73 13.18 10.07
N SER A 286 -43.54 13.30 10.66
CA SER A 286 -43.25 12.77 12.00
C SER A 286 -41.83 13.22 12.38
N TRP A 287 -41.73 14.09 13.38
CA TRP A 287 -40.49 14.34 14.09
C TRP A 287 -40.36 13.23 15.11
N GLU A 288 -39.35 12.37 15.02
CA GLU A 288 -38.77 11.69 16.18
C GLU A 288 -37.52 10.86 15.80
N CYS A 289 -36.57 10.87 16.75
CA CYS A 289 -35.49 9.89 16.95
C CYS A 289 -34.19 10.02 16.14
N LEU A 290 -33.31 10.95 16.58
CA LEU A 290 -31.87 10.67 16.64
C LEU A 290 -31.31 11.09 18.01
N GLY A 291 -31.50 10.21 18.99
CA GLY A 291 -30.82 10.24 20.28
C GLY A 291 -29.83 9.09 20.37
N ALA A 292 -28.55 9.45 20.39
CA ALA A 292 -27.38 8.78 21.01
C ALA A 292 -27.33 7.24 21.09
N VAL A 293 -26.18 6.66 20.67
CA VAL A 293 -25.27 5.89 21.54
C VAL A 293 -23.92 5.79 20.82
N TRP A 294 -22.91 6.52 21.29
CA TRP A 294 -21.51 6.11 21.22
C TRP A 294 -20.94 6.34 22.63
N ARG A 295 -20.93 5.27 23.42
CA ARG A 295 -20.26 5.23 24.72
C ARG A 295 -19.03 4.32 24.58
N GLY A 296 -17.87 4.83 25.00
CA GLY A 296 -16.79 4.01 25.53
C GLY A 296 -15.64 3.69 24.57
N VAL A 297 -14.69 4.62 24.44
CA VAL A 297 -13.27 4.25 24.34
C VAL A 297 -12.55 5.03 25.43
N GLU A 298 -12.28 4.35 26.54
CA GLU A 298 -11.40 4.85 27.59
C GLU A 298 -9.97 4.87 27.06
N ILE A 299 -9.36 6.06 27.06
CA ILE A 299 -7.94 6.26 26.83
C ILE A 299 -7.25 6.04 28.18
N PRO A 300 -6.34 5.07 28.35
CA PRO A 300 -5.60 4.95 29.60
C PRO A 300 -4.52 6.04 29.70
N GLN A 301 -4.54 6.79 30.80
CA GLN A 301 -3.48 7.74 31.16
C GLN A 301 -2.21 7.00 31.66
N PRO A 302 -1.01 7.59 31.46
CA PRO A 302 0.24 7.00 31.91
C PRO A 302 0.46 7.24 33.40
N GLN A 303 0.69 6.18 34.18
CA GLN A 303 1.15 6.30 35.56
C GLN A 303 2.67 6.14 35.66
N ASN A 304 3.25 7.02 36.48
CA ASN A 304 4.68 7.19 36.72
C ASN A 304 5.33 6.02 37.47
N LEU A 305 6.56 5.70 37.04
CA LEU A 305 7.75 5.36 37.82
C LEU A 305 7.57 4.72 39.21
N VAL A 306 8.02 3.46 39.31
CA VAL A 306 8.76 2.98 40.50
C VAL A 306 10.04 2.29 40.03
N SER A 307 11.17 2.92 40.36
CA SER A 307 12.50 2.32 40.33
C SER A 307 12.63 1.30 41.47
N VAL A 308 13.07 0.09 41.15
CA VAL A 308 13.80 -0.77 42.09
C VAL A 308 14.98 -1.36 41.33
N GLY A 309 16.18 -0.92 41.72
CA GLY A 309 17.45 -1.46 41.25
C GLY A 309 18.01 -2.56 42.15
N HIS A 310 19.16 -3.06 41.72
CA HIS A 310 20.11 -4.03 42.30
C HIS A 310 19.93 -5.47 41.79
N SER A 311 20.72 -5.89 40.79
CA SER A 311 22.15 -6.28 40.84
C SER A 311 22.34 -7.71 41.35
N GLN A 312 22.52 -8.66 40.42
CA GLN A 312 23.31 -9.87 40.65
C GLN A 312 24.16 -10.20 39.41
N THR A 313 25.45 -9.88 39.54
CA THR A 313 26.65 -10.65 39.18
C THR A 313 26.56 -11.65 38.01
N TRP A 314 27.21 -11.33 36.90
CA TRP A 314 27.74 -12.33 35.96
C TRP A 314 29.26 -12.36 36.07
N ARG A 315 29.78 -13.55 36.37
CA ARG A 315 31.19 -13.89 36.49
C ARG A 315 31.62 -14.62 35.20
N SER A 316 32.86 -14.37 34.80
CA SER A 316 33.75 -15.17 33.93
C SER A 316 33.65 -14.96 32.42
N PRO A 317 34.73 -15.20 31.64
CA PRO A 317 35.82 -16.18 31.85
C PRO A 317 36.86 -15.82 32.92
#